data_AF-X0Y411-F1
#
_entry.id   AF-X0Y411-F1
#
_cell.length_a   1.000
_cell.length_b   1.000
_cell.length_c   1.000
_cell.angle_alpha   90.00
_cell.angle_beta   90.00
_cell.angle_gamma   90.00
#
_symmetry.space_group_name_H-M   'P 1'
#
loop_
_entity.id
_entity.type
_entity.pdbx_description
1 polymer ?
#
loop_
_entity_poly.entity_id
_entity_poly.type
_entity_poly.pdbx_seq_one_letter_code
_entity_poly.pdbx_strand_id
1 'polypeptide(L)' 'TDYSVSHGEQVVKRWIELGEHLLTKYNDGYVKDERGRPRGIGYPSEWLKEVLKSKPEQFKLPKWEDNKK' A
#
# COMPACT_ATOMS: atom_id res chain seq x y z
N THR A 1 35.63 6.35 19.02
CA THR A 1 35.49 5.53 20.23
C THR A 1 34.49 4.42 19.94
N ASP A 2 34.70 3.22 20.46
CA ASP A 2 33.82 2.05 20.22
C ASP A 2 32.35 2.28 20.62
N TYR A 3 32.14 3.15 21.62
CA TYR A 3 30.80 3.59 22.01
C TYR A 3 30.01 4.21 20.85
N SER A 4 30.62 5.12 20.08
CA SER A 4 29.96 5.79 18.95
C SER A 4 29.67 4.82 17.81
N VAL A 5 30.57 3.87 17.56
CA VAL A 5 30.43 2.87 16.50
C VAL A 5 29.28 1.90 16.83
N SER A 6 29.30 1.31 18.03
CA SER A 6 28.25 0.38 18.47
C SER A 6 26.86 1.01 18.54
N HIS A 7 26.75 2.28 18.94
CA HIS A 7 25.48 3.00 18.93
C HIS A 7 25.00 3.29 17.50
N GLY A 8 25.91 3.63 16.59
CA GLY A 8 25.59 3.79 15.16
C GLY A 8 25.03 2.50 14.56
N GLU A 9 25.67 1.37 14.81
CA GLU A 9 25.22 0.05 14.35
C GLU A 9 23.84 -0.32 14.91
N GLN A 10 23.58 -0.04 16.19
CA GLN A 10 22.27 -0.29 16.80
C GLN A 10 21.15 0.54 16.16
N VAL A 11 21.43 1.81 15.84
CA VAL A 11 20.46 2.68 15.18
C VAL A 11 20.15 2.13 13.79
N VAL A 12 21.17 1.79 13.00
CA VAL A 12 20.98 1.20 11.66
C VAL A 12 20.15 -0.08 11.73
N LYS A 13 20.47 -0.98 12.68
CA LYS A 13 19.71 -2.22 12.89
C LYS A 13 18.23 -1.95 13.16
N ARG A 14 17.90 -1.03 14.08
CA ARG A 14 16.51 -0.68 14.41
C ARG A 14 15.76 -0.06 13.23
N TRP A 15 16.45 0.74 12.40
CA TRP A 15 15.85 1.29 11.19
C TRP A 15 15.52 0.22 10.15
N ILE A 16 16.38 -0.80 10.01
CA ILE A 16 16.11 -1.95 9.13
C ILE A 16 14.89 -2.72 9.64
N GLU A 17 14.84 -3.06 10.93
CA GLU A 17 13.71 -3.77 11.56
C GLU A 17 12.39 -3.00 11.38
N LEU A 18 12.41 -1.68 11.53
CA LEU A 18 11.25 -0.83 11.28
C LEU A 18 10.82 -0.87 9.80
N GLY A 19 11.78 -0.79 8.87
CA GLY A 19 11.52 -0.89 7.43
C GLY A 19 10.86 -2.22 7.06
N GLU A 20 11.38 -3.33 7.57
CA GLU A 20 10.80 -4.67 7.40
C GLU A 20 9.37 -4.74 7.96
N HIS A 21 9.12 -4.16 9.13
CA HIS A 21 7.78 -4.10 9.72
C HIS A 21 6.80 -3.33 8.83
N LEU A 22 7.19 -2.14 8.36
CA LEU A 22 6.33 -1.30 7.53
C LEU A 22 6.04 -1.97 6.18
N LEU A 23 7.06 -2.51 5.52
CA LEU A 23 6.89 -3.22 4.26
C LEU A 23 5.97 -4.42 4.42
N THR A 24 6.18 -5.27 5.43
CA THR A 24 5.35 -6.48 5.62
C THR A 24 3.92 -6.20 6.09
N LYS A 25 3.67 -5.03 6.69
CA LYS A 25 2.36 -4.63 7.19
C LYS A 25 1.53 -3.84 6.19
N TYR A 26 2.17 -3.06 5.34
CA TYR A 26 1.52 -2.14 4.41
C TYR A 26 1.86 -2.41 2.94
N ASN A 27 2.36 -3.61 2.62
CA ASN A 27 2.64 -4.02 1.24
C ASN A 27 1.35 -3.99 0.42
N ASP A 28 1.33 -3.18 -0.64
CA ASP A 28 0.33 -3.25 -1.72
C ASP A 28 -1.14 -3.25 -1.26
N GLY A 29 -1.45 -2.51 -0.19
CA GLY A 29 -2.82 -2.39 0.35
C GLY A 29 -3.33 -3.64 1.09
N TYR A 30 -2.45 -4.62 1.33
CA TYR A 30 -2.72 -5.74 2.22
C TYR A 30 -2.37 -5.38 3.65
N VAL A 31 -3.34 -5.53 4.55
CA VAL A 31 -3.13 -5.42 6.00
C VAL A 31 -3.31 -6.79 6.62
N LYS A 32 -2.31 -7.23 7.38
CA LYS A 32 -2.42 -8.46 8.18
C LYS A 32 -3.39 -8.24 9.33
N ASP A 33 -4.39 -9.11 9.45
CA ASP A 33 -5.26 -9.15 10.63
C ASP A 33 -4.51 -9.67 11.86
N GLU A 34 -5.13 -9.60 13.05
CA GLU A 34 -4.54 -10.08 14.31
C GLU A 34 -4.12 -11.57 14.29
N ARG A 35 -4.62 -12.34 13.31
CA ARG A 35 -4.29 -13.75 13.07
C ARG A 35 -3.24 -13.93 11.95
N GLY A 36 -2.65 -12.83 11.47
CA GLY A 36 -1.61 -12.83 10.44
C GLY A 36 -2.11 -13.02 9.02
N ARG A 37 -3.43 -13.08 8.78
CA ARG A 37 -3.97 -13.28 7.43
C ARG A 37 -4.05 -11.94 6.68
N PRO A 38 -3.45 -11.83 5.47
CA PRO A 38 -3.51 -10.60 4.69
C PRO A 38 -4.91 -10.36 4.14
N ARG A 39 -5.43 -9.14 4.31
CA ARG A 39 -6.68 -8.68 3.67
C ARG A 39 -6.40 -7.46 2.82
N GLY A 40 -6.87 -7.47 1.58
CA GLY A 40 -6.88 -6.27 0.74
C GLY A 40 -7.97 -5.33 1.27
N ILE A 41 -7.57 -4.20 1.85
CA ILE A 41 -8.51 -3.19 2.35
C ILE A 41 -9.05 -2.33 1.19
N GLY A 42 -8.28 -2.23 0.10
CA GLY A 42 -8.59 -1.33 -1.01
C GLY A 42 -8.53 0.14 -0.57
N TYR A 43 -8.92 1.04 -1.48
CA TYR A 43 -9.03 2.46 -1.15
C TYR A 43 -10.38 2.78 -0.48
N PRO A 44 -10.43 3.78 0.42
CA PRO A 44 -11.70 4.25 0.99
C PRO A 44 -12.70 4.67 -0.09
N SER A 45 -13.99 4.44 0.16
CA SER A 45 -15.07 4.78 -0.77
C SER A 45 -15.08 6.26 -1.17
N GLU A 46 -14.78 7.16 -0.23
CA GLU A 46 -14.68 8.60 -0.48
C GLU A 46 -13.56 8.94 -1.47
N TRP A 47 -12.42 8.27 -1.37
CA TRP A 47 -11.33 8.41 -2.35
C TRP A 47 -11.75 7.90 -3.73
N LEU A 48 -12.42 6.73 -3.79
CA LEU A 48 -12.91 6.19 -5.05
C LEU A 48 -13.91 7.13 -5.74
N LYS A 49 -14.79 7.78 -4.97
CA LYS A 49 -15.69 8.82 -5.50
C LYS A 49 -14.91 10.01 -6.08
N GLU A 50 -13.85 10.44 -5.42
CA GLU A 50 -13.01 11.55 -5.91
C GLU A 50 -12.25 11.18 -7.18
N VAL A 51 -11.73 9.96 -7.26
CA VAL A 51 -11.13 9.42 -8.49
C VAL A 51 -12.13 9.43 -9.64
N LEU A 52 -13.37 8.98 -9.42
CA LEU A 52 -14.43 9.00 -10.42
C LEU A 52 -14.77 10.42 -10.89
N LYS A 53 -14.80 11.41 -9.98
CA LYS A 53 -15.00 12.83 -10.36
C LYS A 53 -13.84 13.37 -11.20
N SER A 54 -12.61 13.04 -10.82
CA SER A 54 -11.41 13.54 -11.52
C SER A 54 -11.24 12.94 -12.92
N LYS A 55 -11.70 11.69 -13.13
CA LYS A 55 -11.53 10.95 -14.38
C LYS A 55 -12.82 10.22 -14.78
N PRO A 56 -13.87 10.95 -15.17
CA PRO A 56 -15.21 10.38 -15.37
C PRO A 56 -15.29 9.46 -16.59
N GLU A 57 -14.48 9.69 -17.63
CA GLU A 57 -14.51 8.90 -18.87
C GLU A 57 -13.66 7.62 -18.79
N GLN A 58 -12.63 7.59 -17.94
CA GLN A 58 -11.65 6.49 -17.90
C GLN A 58 -12.27 5.14 -17.50
N PHE A 59 -13.29 5.17 -16.65
CA PHE A 59 -13.89 3.97 -16.07
C PHE A 59 -15.24 3.62 -16.70
N LYS A 60 -15.67 4.32 -17.76
CA LYS A 60 -16.91 3.99 -18.46
C LYS A 60 -16.72 2.72 -19.27
N LEU A 61 -17.72 1.86 -19.22
CA LEU A 61 -17.77 0.69 -20.08
C LEU A 61 -17.99 1.11 -21.53
N PRO A 62 -17.34 0.45 -22.50
CA PRO A 62 -17.60 0.70 -23.92
C PRO A 62 -19.07 0.40 -24.22
N LYS A 63 -19.64 1.13 -25.18
CA LYS A 63 -21.01 0.86 -25.63
C LYS A 63 -21.05 -0.52 -26.28
N TRP A 64 -22.11 -1.28 -25.96
CA TRP A 64 -22.30 -2.65 -26.43
C TRP A 64 -22.22 -2.81 -27.95
N GLU A 65 -22.62 -1.79 -28.71
CA GLU A 65 -22.59 -1.81 -30.19
C GLU A 65 -21.17 -1.80 -30.78
N ASP A 66 -20.18 -1.26 -30.06
CA ASP A 66 -18.79 -1.18 -30.52
C ASP A 66 -18.02 -2.51 -30.34
N ASN A 67 -18.60 -3.48 -29.61
CA ASN A 67 -17.98 -4.77 -29.28
C ASN A 67 -18.31 -5.89 -30.29
N LYS A 68 -19.00 -5.56 -31.40
CA LYS A 68 -19.32 -6.50 -32.50
C LYS A 68 -18.35 -6.36 -33.68
N LYS A 69 -17.05 -6.35 -33.42
CA LYS A 69 -16.02 -6.50 -34.46
C LYS A 69 -15.44 -7.89 -34.46
#